data_AF-A0A0C2IF59-F1
#
_entry.id   AF-A0A0C2IF59-F1
#
_cell.length_a   1.000
_cell.length_b   1.000
_cell.length_c   1.000
_cell.angle_alpha   90.00
_cell.angle_beta   90.00
_cell.angle_gamma   90.00
#
_symmetry.space_group_name_H-M   'P 1'
#
loop_
_entity.id
_entity.type
_entity.pdbx_description
1 polymer ?
#
loop_
_entity_poly.entity_id
_entity_poly.type
_entity_poly.pdbx_seq_one_letter_code
_entity_poly.pdbx_strand_id
1 'polypeptide(L)'
;MIKIEPDDLNIINMFYFIGSYSWEVSIRDKYMYFYKTHGLKFRLPDVVQTERTFEGMNNFLFSEAFSSLMMSILVEWKGVDSRYQKTEMIHNLLLISMILCLMMKIPVNKNNYITCHKAVDFIFGIRKDLGNINVITLLALLKNRVNNDLYDSILEYLMEISQVPQDFFSGISQNFSDMINLSKQCLDLALENFQNKSQEIFKSKEKTQGDLKNQG
;
A
#
# COMPACT_ATOMS: atom_id res chain seq x y z
N MET A 1 0.28 -29.38 -9.92
CA MET A 1 -0.16 -28.23 -10.74
C MET A 1 -1.38 -27.64 -10.05
N ILE A 2 -1.26 -26.46 -9.44
CA ILE A 2 -2.37 -25.82 -8.72
C ILE A 2 -3.29 -25.20 -9.76
N LYS A 3 -4.56 -25.61 -9.77
CA LYS A 3 -5.62 -25.02 -10.60
C LYS A 3 -6.09 -23.76 -9.87
N ILE A 4 -5.81 -22.59 -10.43
CA ILE A 4 -6.30 -21.31 -9.91
C ILE A 4 -7.69 -21.11 -10.55
N GLU A 5 -8.72 -20.89 -9.74
CA GLU A 5 -10.06 -20.59 -10.26
C GLU A 5 -10.08 -19.22 -10.93
N PRO A 6 -10.94 -18.98 -11.93
CA PRO A 6 -10.95 -17.73 -12.69
C PRO A 6 -11.20 -16.48 -11.83
N ASP A 7 -11.97 -16.61 -10.75
CA ASP A 7 -12.27 -15.51 -9.83
C ASP A 7 -11.06 -15.18 -8.94
N ASP A 8 -10.18 -16.15 -8.68
CA ASP A 8 -8.91 -15.98 -7.97
C ASP A 8 -7.80 -15.39 -8.87
N LEU A 9 -7.96 -15.41 -10.20
CA LEU A 9 -7.00 -14.76 -11.12
C LEU A 9 -6.93 -13.24 -10.92
N ASN A 10 -7.97 -12.64 -10.33
CA ASN A 10 -8.05 -11.20 -10.03
C ASN A 10 -7.38 -10.83 -8.69
N ILE A 11 -6.85 -11.79 -7.93
CA ILE A 11 -6.26 -11.55 -6.61
C ILE A 11 -4.84 -12.10 -6.61
N ILE A 12 -3.87 -11.26 -6.94
CA ILE A 12 -2.46 -11.67 -6.89
C ILE A 12 -1.94 -11.49 -5.46
N ASN A 13 -1.63 -12.62 -4.83
CA ASN A 13 -1.07 -12.71 -3.49
C ASN A 13 0.38 -12.23 -3.47
N MET A 14 0.73 -11.26 -2.61
CA MET A 14 2.10 -10.75 -2.46
C MET A 14 3.12 -11.85 -2.11
N PHE A 15 2.70 -12.90 -1.40
CA PHE A 15 3.56 -14.03 -1.01
C PHE A 15 3.97 -14.90 -2.20
N TYR A 16 3.22 -14.82 -3.30
CA TYR A 16 3.59 -15.47 -4.55
C TYR A 16 4.86 -14.86 -5.15
N PHE A 17 5.09 -13.54 -4.98
CA PHE A 17 6.32 -12.88 -5.45
C PHE A 17 7.54 -13.21 -4.58
N ILE A 18 7.34 -13.43 -3.28
CA ILE A 18 8.42 -13.68 -2.31
C ILE A 18 8.93 -15.13 -2.43
N GLY A 19 8.04 -16.11 -2.64
CA GLY A 19 8.42 -17.52 -2.79
C GLY A 19 9.13 -17.86 -4.11
N SER A 20 9.12 -16.93 -5.08
CA SER A 20 9.48 -17.18 -6.48
C SER A 20 10.86 -16.67 -6.88
N TYR A 21 11.76 -16.43 -5.92
CA TYR A 21 13.16 -16.08 -6.23
C TYR A 21 13.89 -17.14 -7.09
N SER A 22 13.30 -18.34 -7.22
CA SER A 22 13.77 -19.44 -8.06
C SER A 22 13.03 -19.63 -9.39
N TRP A 23 12.14 -18.73 -9.83
CA TRP A 23 11.31 -19.02 -11.01
C TRP A 23 11.86 -18.64 -12.38
N GLU A 24 11.64 -19.58 -13.30
CA GLU A 24 11.81 -19.48 -14.73
C GLU A 24 11.10 -18.24 -15.27
N VAL A 25 11.79 -17.54 -16.16
CA VAL A 25 11.34 -16.36 -16.94
C VAL A 25 9.90 -16.51 -17.47
N SER A 26 9.47 -17.75 -17.77
CA SER A 26 8.17 -18.12 -18.33
C SER A 26 6.95 -17.70 -17.49
N ILE A 27 7.01 -17.76 -16.17
CA ILE A 27 5.83 -17.46 -15.32
C ILE A 27 5.67 -15.96 -15.13
N ARG A 28 6.77 -15.23 -14.92
CA ARG A 28 6.76 -13.77 -14.85
C ARG A 28 6.16 -13.16 -16.13
N ASP A 29 6.61 -13.63 -17.29
CA ASP A 29 6.15 -13.12 -18.57
C ASP A 29 4.67 -13.42 -18.80
N LYS A 30 4.19 -14.58 -18.33
CA LYS A 30 2.75 -14.94 -18.35
C LYS A 30 1.90 -14.01 -17.48
N TYR A 31 2.36 -13.63 -16.29
CA TYR A 31 1.62 -12.69 -15.43
C TYR A 31 1.65 -11.27 -15.98
N MET A 32 2.79 -10.81 -16.48
CA MET A 32 2.87 -9.51 -17.15
C MET A 32 1.96 -9.46 -18.38
N TYR A 33 1.87 -10.57 -19.13
CA TYR A 33 0.89 -10.70 -20.21
C TYR A 33 -0.54 -10.55 -19.70
N PHE A 34 -0.93 -11.20 -18.59
CA PHE A 34 -2.27 -11.06 -18.04
C PHE A 34 -2.58 -9.64 -17.54
N TYR A 35 -1.65 -8.96 -16.87
CA TYR A 35 -1.82 -7.55 -16.48
C TYR A 35 -2.10 -6.67 -17.71
N LYS A 36 -1.31 -6.84 -18.78
CA LYS A 36 -1.46 -6.07 -20.03
C LYS A 36 -2.74 -6.36 -20.80
N THR A 37 -3.17 -7.63 -20.83
CA THR A 37 -4.24 -8.07 -21.75
C THR A 37 -5.60 -8.22 -21.09
N HIS A 38 -5.66 -8.46 -19.78
CA HIS A 38 -6.91 -8.75 -19.07
C HIS A 38 -7.26 -7.69 -18.02
N GLY A 39 -6.44 -6.63 -17.87
CA GLY A 39 -6.71 -5.55 -16.92
C GLY A 39 -6.75 -6.03 -15.47
N LEU A 40 -5.92 -7.04 -15.14
CA LEU A 40 -5.84 -7.57 -13.78
C LEU A 40 -5.47 -6.45 -12.80
N LYS A 41 -6.08 -6.47 -11.62
CA LYS A 41 -5.82 -5.53 -10.54
C LYS A 41 -5.12 -6.23 -9.39
N PHE A 42 -4.08 -5.61 -8.85
CA PHE A 42 -3.49 -6.03 -7.60
C PHE A 42 -4.50 -5.82 -6.48
N ARG A 43 -4.76 -6.87 -5.70
CA ARG A 43 -5.59 -6.82 -4.51
C ARG A 43 -5.01 -7.77 -3.48
N LEU A 44 -4.88 -7.29 -2.25
CA LEU A 44 -4.61 -8.17 -1.13
C LEU A 44 -5.88 -8.97 -0.82
N PRO A 45 -5.79 -10.27 -0.51
CA PRO A 45 -6.93 -11.02 -0.01
C PRO A 45 -7.46 -10.35 1.26
N ASP A 46 -8.75 -10.53 1.55
CA ASP A 46 -9.26 -10.11 2.84
C ASP A 46 -8.51 -10.86 3.92
N VAL A 47 -7.89 -10.07 4.81
CA VAL A 47 -7.10 -10.62 5.91
C VAL A 47 -8.11 -11.27 6.84
N VAL A 48 -8.31 -12.59 6.65
CA VAL A 48 -9.03 -13.44 7.58
C VAL A 48 -8.39 -13.19 8.93
N GLN A 49 -9.22 -12.84 9.92
CA GLN A 49 -8.81 -12.43 11.26
C GLN A 49 -7.56 -13.20 11.68
N THR A 50 -6.44 -12.49 11.71
CA THR A 50 -5.15 -13.08 12.01
C THR A 50 -5.26 -13.80 13.35
N GLU A 51 -5.18 -15.12 13.30
CA GLU A 51 -4.92 -15.98 14.44
C GLU A 51 -3.71 -15.43 15.23
N ARG A 52 -3.59 -15.79 16.51
CA ARG A 52 -2.46 -15.37 17.38
C ARG A 52 -1.08 -15.57 16.72
N THR A 53 -0.98 -16.52 15.78
CA THR A 53 0.20 -16.83 14.98
C THR A 53 0.77 -15.65 14.18
N PHE A 54 -0.05 -14.67 13.79
CA PHE A 54 0.41 -13.49 13.02
C PHE A 54 0.68 -12.25 13.89
N GLU A 55 0.54 -12.34 15.21
CA GLU A 55 0.84 -11.21 16.10
C GLU A 55 2.30 -10.76 15.96
N GLY A 56 3.23 -11.71 15.91
CA GLY A 56 4.66 -11.43 15.67
C GLY A 56 4.90 -10.73 14.34
N MET A 57 4.20 -11.15 13.27
CA MET A 57 4.30 -10.51 11.95
C MET A 57 3.77 -9.08 11.97
N ASN A 58 2.67 -8.81 12.67
CA ASN A 58 2.17 -7.44 12.83
C ASN A 58 3.16 -6.59 13.62
N ASN A 59 3.69 -7.10 14.73
CA ASN A 59 4.67 -6.37 15.54
C ASN A 59 5.93 -6.04 14.73
N PHE A 60 6.39 -6.98 13.91
CA PHE A 60 7.51 -6.76 12.99
C PHE A 60 7.18 -5.71 11.92
N LEU A 61 6.01 -5.83 11.26
CA LEU A 61 5.55 -4.92 10.21
C LEU A 61 5.46 -3.46 10.68
N PHE A 62 5.07 -3.25 11.94
CA PHE A 62 4.97 -1.93 12.56
C PHE A 62 6.14 -1.60 13.50
N SER A 63 7.26 -2.30 13.34
CA SER A 63 8.49 -2.03 14.09
C SER A 63 9.28 -0.87 13.48
N GLU A 64 10.04 -0.18 14.31
CA GLU A 64 10.92 0.92 13.89
C GLU A 64 12.05 0.42 12.99
N ALA A 65 12.63 -0.75 13.29
CA ALA A 65 13.70 -1.34 12.49
C ALA A 65 13.25 -1.63 11.06
N PHE A 66 12.06 -2.23 10.88
CA PHE A 66 11.52 -2.52 9.56
C PHE A 66 11.12 -1.25 8.81
N SER A 67 10.52 -0.28 9.51
CA SER A 67 10.22 1.05 8.96
C SER A 67 11.48 1.76 8.46
N SER A 68 12.57 1.69 9.23
CA SER A 68 13.87 2.28 8.88
C SER A 68 14.48 1.60 7.65
N LEU A 69 14.38 0.27 7.54
CA LEU A 69 14.81 -0.47 6.36
C LEU A 69 14.06 -0.03 5.10
N MET A 70 12.73 0.03 5.15
CA MET A 70 11.92 0.50 4.03
C MET A 70 12.29 1.93 3.63
N MET A 71 12.49 2.82 4.61
CA MET A 71 12.89 4.20 4.35
C MET A 71 14.27 4.31 3.71
N SER A 72 15.25 3.52 4.15
CA SER A 72 16.58 3.47 3.54
C SER A 72 16.49 3.18 2.04
N ILE A 73 15.68 2.18 1.67
CA ILE A 73 15.46 1.79 0.28
C ILE A 73 14.74 2.91 -0.50
N LEU A 74 13.71 3.53 0.07
CA LEU A 74 12.97 4.62 -0.58
C LEU A 74 13.83 5.89 -0.78
N VAL A 75 14.69 6.21 0.19
CA VAL A 75 15.64 7.32 0.09
C VAL A 75 16.66 7.07 -1.00
N GLU A 76 17.17 5.84 -1.12
CA GLU A 76 18.08 5.45 -2.20
C GLU A 76 17.41 5.66 -3.57
N TRP A 77 16.15 5.21 -3.71
CA TRP A 77 15.36 5.39 -4.92
C TRP A 77 15.17 6.84 -5.36
N LYS A 78 15.04 7.76 -4.41
CA LYS A 78 14.91 9.19 -4.72
C LYS A 78 16.12 9.74 -5.47
N GLY A 79 17.33 9.25 -5.15
CA GLY A 79 18.59 9.72 -5.72
C GLY A 79 19.01 9.05 -7.02
N VAL A 80 18.34 7.96 -7.42
CA VAL A 80 18.73 7.15 -8.58
C VAL A 80 18.26 7.80 -9.88
N ASP A 81 19.19 7.99 -10.82
CA ASP A 81 18.85 8.36 -12.19
C ASP A 81 18.12 7.19 -12.87
N SER A 82 16.97 7.51 -13.46
CA SER A 82 16.12 6.58 -14.22
C SER A 82 16.86 5.71 -15.24
N ARG A 83 18.01 6.17 -15.76
CA ARG A 83 18.79 5.44 -16.76
C ARG A 83 19.58 4.26 -16.21
N TYR A 84 19.75 4.16 -14.88
CA TYR A 84 20.57 3.13 -14.22
C TYR A 84 19.77 2.23 -13.28
N GLN A 85 18.45 2.13 -13.50
CA GLN A 85 17.59 1.27 -12.70
C GLN A 85 17.97 -0.20 -12.91
N LYS A 86 18.39 -0.86 -11.84
CA LYS A 86 18.60 -2.31 -11.85
C LYS A 86 17.29 -3.04 -11.58
N THR A 87 17.13 -4.22 -12.16
CA THR A 87 15.95 -5.07 -11.96
C THR A 87 15.67 -5.35 -10.47
N GLU A 88 16.72 -5.56 -9.67
CA GLU A 88 16.57 -5.79 -8.22
C GLU A 88 15.96 -4.60 -7.50
N MET A 89 16.28 -3.37 -7.94
CA MET A 89 15.70 -2.17 -7.34
C MET A 89 14.19 -2.16 -7.56
N ILE A 90 13.74 -2.42 -8.79
CA ILE A 90 12.30 -2.45 -9.15
C ILE A 90 11.57 -3.49 -8.29
N HIS A 91 12.16 -4.67 -8.10
CA HIS A 91 11.59 -5.68 -7.22
C HIS A 91 11.47 -5.21 -5.76
N ASN A 92 12.49 -4.52 -5.24
CA ASN A 92 12.42 -3.94 -3.89
C ASN A 92 11.32 -2.89 -3.78
N LEU A 93 11.15 -2.05 -4.81
CA LEU A 93 10.10 -1.04 -4.83
C LEU A 93 8.70 -1.65 -4.89
N LEU A 94 8.51 -2.69 -5.73
CA LEU A 94 7.27 -3.47 -5.79
C LEU A 94 6.96 -4.07 -4.42
N LEU A 95 7.94 -4.73 -3.81
CA LEU A 95 7.79 -5.38 -2.51
C LEU A 95 7.40 -4.36 -1.42
N ILE A 96 8.11 -3.23 -1.33
CA ILE A 96 7.77 -2.16 -0.38
C ILE A 96 6.36 -1.64 -0.62
N SER A 97 5.96 -1.42 -1.88
CA SER A 97 4.63 -0.92 -2.20
C SER A 97 3.52 -1.91 -1.79
N MET A 98 3.75 -3.21 -1.99
CA MET A 98 2.83 -4.26 -1.50
C MET A 98 2.79 -4.32 0.03
N ILE A 99 3.93 -4.15 0.71
CA ILE A 99 4.00 -4.07 2.17
C ILE A 99 3.21 -2.86 2.69
N LEU A 100 3.30 -1.71 2.03
CA LEU A 100 2.51 -0.53 2.41
C LEU A 100 1.01 -0.77 2.23
N CYS A 101 0.62 -1.48 1.18
CA CYS A 101 -0.77 -1.93 1.03
C CYS A 101 -1.21 -2.78 2.22
N LEU A 102 -0.35 -3.69 2.68
CA LEU A 102 -0.61 -4.54 3.83
C LEU A 102 -0.70 -3.73 5.13
N MET A 103 0.21 -2.77 5.33
CA MET A 103 0.21 -1.86 6.48
C MET A 103 -1.09 -1.05 6.60
N MET A 104 -1.67 -0.62 5.47
CA MET A 104 -2.95 0.07 5.45
C MET A 104 -4.13 -0.88 5.66
N LYS A 105 -4.11 -2.07 5.01
CA LYS A 105 -5.24 -3.01 5.05
C LYS A 105 -5.46 -3.63 6.45
N ILE A 106 -4.39 -3.97 7.17
CA ILE A 106 -4.48 -4.64 8.49
C ILE A 106 -5.29 -3.82 9.53
N PRO A 107 -4.95 -2.55 9.81
CA PRO A 107 -5.69 -1.77 10.80
C PRO A 107 -7.13 -1.47 10.41
N VAL A 108 -7.41 -1.31 9.10
CA VAL A 108 -8.78 -1.13 8.58
C VAL A 108 -9.68 -2.31 8.98
N ASN A 109 -9.16 -3.54 8.91
CA ASN A 109 -9.92 -4.74 9.23
C ASN A 109 -10.06 -4.99 10.74
N LYS A 110 -9.08 -4.57 11.55
CA LYS A 110 -9.04 -4.82 13.00
C LYS A 110 -9.63 -3.70 13.85
N ASN A 111 -9.93 -2.54 13.26
CA ASN A 111 -10.25 -1.32 13.99
C ASN A 111 -9.18 -1.00 15.07
N ASN A 112 -7.89 -1.25 14.74
CA ASN A 112 -6.77 -0.98 15.65
C ASN A 112 -6.23 0.42 15.38
N TYR A 113 -6.71 1.38 16.18
CA TYR A 113 -6.38 2.79 16.08
C TYR A 113 -4.87 3.06 16.11
N ILE A 114 -4.12 2.39 17.01
CA ILE A 114 -2.66 2.60 17.17
C ILE A 114 -1.93 2.17 15.91
N THR A 115 -2.25 0.97 15.40
CA THR A 115 -1.64 0.45 14.18
C THR A 115 -2.01 1.28 12.96
N CYS A 116 -3.24 1.82 12.92
CA CYS A 116 -3.67 2.71 11.86
C CYS A 116 -2.89 4.02 11.86
N HIS A 117 -2.71 4.65 13.02
CA HIS A 117 -1.88 5.85 13.17
C HIS A 117 -0.46 5.61 12.68
N LYS A 118 0.17 4.49 13.07
CA LYS A 118 1.51 4.14 12.58
C LYS A 118 1.56 4.00 11.06
N ALA A 119 0.54 3.40 10.44
CA ALA A 119 0.46 3.29 8.99
C ALA A 119 0.31 4.66 8.32
N VAL A 120 -0.59 5.50 8.86
CA VAL A 120 -0.85 6.86 8.35
C VAL A 120 0.40 7.73 8.47
N ASP A 121 1.02 7.75 9.65
CA ASP A 121 2.26 8.50 9.91
C ASP A 121 3.40 8.04 8.99
N PHE A 122 3.53 6.73 8.76
CA PHE A 122 4.58 6.22 7.88
C PHE A 122 4.36 6.61 6.42
N ILE A 123 3.13 6.46 5.91
CA ILE A 123 2.81 6.60 4.48
C ILE A 123 2.57 8.06 4.08
N PHE A 124 1.82 8.79 4.89
CA PHE A 124 1.36 10.15 4.60
C PHE A 124 2.13 11.22 5.37
N GLY A 125 2.86 10.86 6.41
CA GLY A 125 3.67 11.80 7.19
C GLY A 125 4.71 12.51 6.34
N ILE A 126 4.88 13.81 6.58
CA ILE A 126 5.88 14.65 5.90
C ILE A 126 7.27 14.33 6.44
N ARG A 127 8.21 13.96 5.56
CA ARG A 127 9.55 13.52 5.98
C ARG A 127 10.68 14.34 5.38
N LYS A 128 11.64 14.74 6.22
CA LYS A 128 12.80 15.55 5.81
C LYS A 128 13.80 14.78 4.94
N ASP A 129 14.00 13.51 5.23
CA ASP A 129 14.84 12.59 4.43
C ASP A 129 14.32 12.44 2.99
N LEU A 130 13.00 12.53 2.80
CA LEU A 130 12.37 12.59 1.48
C LEU A 130 12.31 14.00 0.89
N GLY A 131 12.80 15.03 1.57
CA GLY A 131 12.72 16.42 1.11
C GLY A 131 11.34 17.04 1.36
N ASN A 132 10.77 16.82 2.54
CA ASN A 132 9.48 17.34 2.95
C ASN A 132 8.30 16.89 2.08
N ILE A 133 8.42 15.72 1.45
CA ILE A 133 7.30 14.99 0.85
C ILE A 133 7.00 13.74 1.69
N ASN A 134 5.85 13.13 1.45
CA ASN A 134 5.49 11.85 2.07
C ASN A 134 5.78 10.66 1.14
N VAL A 135 5.67 9.44 1.68
CA VAL A 135 5.99 8.21 0.94
C VAL A 135 5.07 8.04 -0.25
N ILE A 136 3.77 8.26 -0.11
CA ILE A 136 2.82 8.08 -1.21
C ILE A 136 3.10 9.04 -2.38
N THR A 137 3.49 10.29 -2.12
CA THR A 137 3.88 11.25 -3.16
C THR A 137 5.15 10.80 -3.87
N LEU A 138 6.14 10.25 -3.13
CA LEU A 138 7.32 9.66 -3.75
C LEU A 138 6.94 8.48 -4.66
N LEU A 139 6.07 7.57 -4.21
CA LEU A 139 5.62 6.45 -5.03
C LEU A 139 4.90 6.93 -6.30
N ALA A 140 4.03 7.93 -6.19
CA ALA A 140 3.36 8.54 -7.33
C ALA A 140 4.36 9.16 -8.34
N LEU A 141 5.42 9.81 -7.85
CA LEU A 141 6.50 10.31 -8.70
C LEU A 141 7.24 9.17 -9.42
N LEU A 142 7.49 8.07 -8.71
CA LEU A 142 8.21 6.91 -9.26
C LEU A 142 7.39 6.16 -10.32
N LYS A 143 6.05 6.26 -10.30
CA LYS A 143 5.15 5.65 -11.31
C LYS A 143 5.63 5.89 -12.74
N ASN A 144 5.86 7.16 -13.07
CA ASN A 144 6.30 7.57 -14.41
C ASN A 144 7.75 7.17 -14.73
N ARG A 145 8.57 6.90 -13.72
CA ARG A 145 9.99 6.52 -13.89
C ARG A 145 10.18 5.01 -14.07
N VAL A 146 9.32 4.21 -13.44
CA VAL A 146 9.42 2.75 -13.42
C VAL A 146 8.70 2.14 -14.62
N ASN A 147 7.59 2.76 -15.07
CA ASN A 147 6.80 2.31 -16.23
C ASN A 147 6.50 0.80 -16.18
N ASN A 148 5.80 0.37 -15.12
CA ASN A 148 5.53 -1.04 -14.84
C ASN A 148 4.08 -1.23 -14.42
N ASP A 149 3.32 -1.97 -15.23
CA ASP A 149 1.87 -2.14 -15.05
C ASP A 149 1.49 -2.74 -13.68
N LEU A 150 2.33 -3.65 -13.15
CA LEU A 150 2.13 -4.21 -11.81
C LEU A 150 2.35 -3.15 -10.73
N TYR A 151 3.38 -2.30 -10.87
CA TYR A 151 3.62 -1.18 -9.95
C TYR A 151 2.43 -0.21 -9.94
N ASP A 152 1.94 0.16 -11.12
CA ASP A 152 0.78 1.02 -11.29
C ASP A 152 -0.44 0.44 -10.57
N SER A 153 -0.69 -0.85 -10.75
CA SER A 153 -1.80 -1.53 -10.11
C SER A 153 -1.68 -1.59 -8.57
N ILE A 154 -0.47 -1.79 -8.04
CA ILE A 154 -0.23 -1.76 -6.59
C ILE A 154 -0.48 -0.35 -6.03
N LEU A 155 -0.01 0.69 -6.73
CA LEU A 155 -0.21 2.07 -6.29
C LEU A 155 -1.68 2.48 -6.34
N GLU A 156 -2.41 2.07 -7.38
CA GLU A 156 -3.87 2.26 -7.47
C GLU A 156 -4.59 1.59 -6.30
N TYR A 157 -4.19 0.37 -5.95
CA TYR A 157 -4.74 -0.32 -4.78
C TYR A 157 -4.41 0.38 -3.47
N LEU A 158 -3.18 0.90 -3.31
CA LEU A 158 -2.79 1.68 -2.13
C LEU A 158 -3.64 2.94 -1.99
N MET A 159 -3.92 3.63 -3.09
CA MET A 159 -4.81 4.79 -3.10
C MET A 159 -6.25 4.39 -2.74
N GLU A 160 -6.76 3.30 -3.31
CA GLU A 160 -8.10 2.75 -3.04
C GLU A 160 -8.30 2.47 -1.54
N ILE A 161 -7.41 1.69 -0.92
CA ILE A 161 -7.54 1.33 0.50
C ILE A 161 -7.31 2.52 1.44
N SER A 162 -6.61 3.56 0.97
CA SER A 162 -6.38 4.80 1.71
C SER A 162 -7.45 5.87 1.46
N GLN A 163 -8.42 5.57 0.58
CA GLN A 163 -9.47 6.51 0.16
C GLN A 163 -8.92 7.81 -0.47
N VAL A 164 -7.76 7.72 -1.11
CA VAL A 164 -7.21 8.82 -1.91
C VAL A 164 -7.80 8.71 -3.32
N PRO A 165 -8.35 9.78 -3.90
CA PRO A 165 -8.84 9.77 -5.28
C PRO A 165 -7.77 9.29 -6.27
N GLN A 166 -8.14 8.45 -7.23
CA GLN A 166 -7.18 7.85 -8.17
C GLN A 166 -6.49 8.90 -9.06
N ASP A 167 -7.17 10.01 -9.32
CA ASP A 167 -6.69 11.15 -10.10
C ASP A 167 -5.93 12.18 -9.26
N PHE A 168 -5.79 11.98 -7.94
CA PHE A 168 -5.15 12.94 -7.03
C PHE A 168 -3.73 13.32 -7.47
N PHE A 169 -2.97 12.35 -8.00
CA PHE A 169 -1.60 12.57 -8.48
C PHE A 169 -1.48 12.70 -10.01
N SER A 170 -2.59 12.80 -10.74
CA SER A 170 -2.60 12.87 -12.21
C SER A 170 -1.80 14.06 -12.77
N GLY A 171 -1.69 15.15 -12.00
CA GLY A 171 -0.93 16.35 -12.34
C GLY A 171 0.42 16.49 -11.64
N ILE A 172 0.98 15.41 -11.05
CA ILE A 172 2.24 15.53 -10.30
C ILE A 172 3.37 16.02 -11.22
N SER A 173 3.82 17.24 -10.98
CA SER A 173 4.93 17.84 -11.70
C SER A 173 6.25 17.46 -11.03
N GLN A 174 7.37 17.60 -11.75
CA GLN A 174 8.70 17.49 -11.13
C GLN A 174 9.07 18.73 -10.30
N ASN A 175 8.17 19.73 -10.19
CA ASN A 175 8.39 20.90 -9.35
C ASN A 175 8.32 20.51 -7.87
N PHE A 176 9.40 20.76 -7.16
CA PHE A 176 9.53 20.38 -5.76
C PHE A 176 8.52 21.07 -4.83
N SER A 177 8.17 22.33 -5.10
CA SER A 177 7.19 23.06 -4.28
C SER A 177 5.79 22.47 -4.45
N ASP A 178 5.42 22.10 -5.68
CA ASP A 178 4.12 21.47 -5.97
C ASP A 178 4.01 20.13 -5.23
N MET A 179 5.08 19.33 -5.25
CA MET A 179 5.13 18.03 -4.55
C MET A 179 4.98 18.17 -3.03
N ILE A 180 5.60 19.20 -2.42
CA ILE A 180 5.43 19.47 -0.98
C ILE A 180 3.97 19.83 -0.67
N ASN A 181 3.35 20.67 -1.48
CA ASN A 181 1.96 21.07 -1.28
C ASN A 181 1.01 19.88 -1.47
N LEU A 182 1.21 19.07 -2.51
CA LEU A 182 0.47 17.82 -2.74
C LEU A 182 0.64 16.84 -1.57
N SER A 183 1.85 16.71 -1.03
CA SER A 183 2.10 15.84 0.13
C SER A 183 1.30 16.27 1.36
N LYS A 184 1.22 17.58 1.62
CA LYS A 184 0.43 18.12 2.75
C LYS A 184 -1.06 17.89 2.53
N GLN A 185 -1.57 18.20 1.34
CA GLN A 185 -2.98 17.97 1.00
C GLN A 185 -3.35 16.48 1.12
N CYS A 186 -2.45 15.59 0.68
CA CYS A 186 -2.66 14.15 0.79
C CYS A 186 -2.67 13.68 2.25
N LEU A 187 -1.82 14.26 3.12
CA LEU A 187 -1.84 14.00 4.56
C LEU A 187 -3.15 14.48 5.20
N ASP A 188 -3.57 15.70 4.90
CA ASP A 188 -4.82 16.27 5.44
C ASP A 188 -6.02 15.40 5.04
N LEU A 189 -6.08 14.98 3.78
CA LEU A 189 -7.10 14.07 3.25
C LEU A 189 -7.06 12.70 3.96
N ALA A 190 -5.88 12.11 4.13
CA ALA A 190 -5.73 10.82 4.80
C ALA A 190 -6.17 10.89 6.26
N LEU A 191 -5.86 11.99 6.96
CA LEU A 191 -6.30 12.23 8.34
C LEU A 191 -7.82 12.42 8.42
N GLU A 192 -8.42 13.18 7.50
CA GLU A 192 -9.87 13.38 7.43
C GLU A 192 -10.60 12.05 7.20
N ASN A 193 -10.17 11.28 6.19
CA ASN A 193 -10.73 9.96 5.88
C ASN A 193 -10.62 9.02 7.08
N PHE A 194 -9.49 9.06 7.78
CA PHE A 194 -9.27 8.26 8.98
C PHE A 194 -10.20 8.66 10.14
N GLN A 195 -10.38 9.96 10.38
CA GLN A 195 -11.29 10.46 11.41
C GLN A 195 -12.74 10.09 11.11
N ASN A 196 -13.19 10.29 9.87
CA ASN A 196 -14.54 9.95 9.43
C ASN A 196 -14.83 8.46 9.62
N LYS A 197 -13.92 7.59 9.17
CA LYS A 197 -14.05 6.13 9.32
C LYS A 197 -14.08 5.70 10.78
N SER A 198 -13.26 6.32 11.63
CA SER A 198 -13.28 6.06 13.07
C SER A 198 -14.64 6.40 13.67
N GLN A 199 -15.22 7.56 13.33
CA GLN A 199 -16.54 7.98 13.82
C GLN A 199 -17.68 7.06 13.35
N GLU A 200 -17.64 6.56 12.11
CA GLU A 200 -18.61 5.58 11.60
C GLU A 200 -18.60 4.27 12.40
N ILE A 201 -17.40 3.80 12.77
CA ILE A 201 -17.24 2.57 13.57
C ILE A 201 -17.77 2.78 15.00
N PHE A 202 -17.56 3.95 15.60
CA PHE A 202 -18.16 4.26 16.90
C PHE A 202 -19.70 4.28 16.83
N LYS A 203 -20.29 4.97 15.84
CA LYS A 203 -21.76 5.07 15.68
C LYS A 203 -22.42 3.72 15.40
N SER A 204 -21.78 2.85 14.63
CA SER A 204 -22.32 1.51 14.34
C SER A 204 -22.34 0.60 15.57
N LYS A 205 -21.33 0.68 16.45
CA LYS A 205 -21.30 -0.09 17.72
C LYS A 205 -22.38 0.34 18.71
N GLU A 206 -22.69 1.64 18.79
CA GLU A 206 -23.74 2.17 19.67
C GLU A 206 -25.13 1.67 19.24
N LYS A 207 -25.41 1.61 17.93
CA LYS A 207 -26.68 1.06 17.40
C LYS A 207 -26.86 -0.41 17.75
N THR A 208 -25.82 -1.24 17.54
CA THR A 208 -25.90 -2.68 17.83
C THR A 208 -26.09 -2.97 19.33
N GLN A 209 -25.53 -2.14 20.22
CA GLN A 209 -25.76 -2.27 21.67
C GLN A 209 -27.14 -1.76 22.12
N GLY A 210 -27.72 -0.78 21.43
CA GLY A 210 -29.08 -0.30 21.68
C GLY A 210 -30.14 -1.33 21.33
N ASP A 211 -29.98 -2.02 20.20
CA ASP A 211 -30.94 -3.03 19.73
C ASP A 211 -30.95 -4.29 20.61
N LEU A 212 -29.79 -4.67 21.18
CA LEU A 212 -29.67 -5.78 22.13
C LEU A 212 -30.31 -5.49 23.49
N LYS A 213 -30.43 -4.21 23.89
CA LYS A 213 -31.06 -3.82 25.17
C LYS A 213 -32.59 -3.73 25.09
N ASN A 214 -33.16 -3.65 23.90
CA ASN A 214 -34.61 -3.57 23.69
C ASN A 214 -35.28 -4.93 23.48
N GLN A 215 -34.54 -6.04 23.64
CA GLN A 215 -35.04 -7.42 23.50
C GLN A 215 -35.07 -8.22 24.82
N GLY A 216 -34.84 -7.56 25.97
CA GLY A 216 -34.98 -8.16 27.31
C GLY A 216 -36.04 -7.44 28.12
#